data_AF-A0A0D8YAC2-F1
#
_entry.id   AF-A0A0D8YAC2-F1
#
_cell.length_a   1.000
_cell.length_b   1.000
_cell.length_c   1.000
_cell.angle_alpha   90.00
_cell.angle_beta   90.00
_cell.angle_gamma   90.00
#
_symmetry.space_group_name_H-M   'P 1'
#
loop_
_entity.id
_entity.type
_entity.pdbx_description
1 polymer ?
#
loop_
_entity_poly.entity_id
_entity_poly.type
_entity_poly.pdbx_seq_one_letter_code
_entity_poly.pdbx_strand_id
1 'polypeptide(L)'
;MVTKKKAKKNADFKKVKLKVGKKLKKTSTTDTSIKTKKVVLISQLQEKCATTEKPLSFRGLALDDLCRQLGHFNKGVRSSALVGTKQLLMSNPELIRNHLRTLMPSTARLIPHCGSDPTLAGRLRSIIHVICTAPSTVMAPHFTIFVAHLLHALTHNDLQFNLCCRSDDLFKAFVKFLSSSLKPLWNAHSFLETIDLFIKAYILDKSNCKKLCMEVKLDMCNGEISSNVDLSKIFVQSNPFEFYVTTSSANSTVSPFENPESLLYLCESCAPILAMSLSEDRNGSFLDLTISILSSLEKAASNNANLFLIPDFASKMNKIFMPVKKIASTRKSKRIASATQWLNEF
;
A
#
# COMPACT_ATOMS: atom_id res chain seq x y z
N MET A 1 -77.15 -1.49 -53.69
CA MET A 1 -76.28 -2.63 -53.38
C MET A 1 -75.21 -2.77 -54.46
N VAL A 2 -73.95 -2.42 -54.16
CA VAL A 2 -72.84 -2.68 -55.10
C VAL A 2 -72.38 -4.12 -54.90
N THR A 3 -72.45 -4.93 -55.95
CA THR A 3 -72.11 -6.36 -55.92
C THR A 3 -70.63 -6.57 -55.55
N LYS A 4 -70.34 -7.54 -54.66
CA LYS A 4 -69.01 -7.83 -54.07
C LYS A 4 -67.86 -7.95 -55.09
N LYS A 5 -68.16 -8.23 -56.36
CA LYS A 5 -67.20 -8.34 -57.47
C LYS A 5 -66.62 -6.99 -57.93
N LYS A 6 -67.39 -5.89 -57.89
CA LYS A 6 -66.89 -4.53 -58.22
C LYS A 6 -66.05 -3.92 -57.10
N ALA A 7 -66.32 -4.27 -55.84
CA ALA A 7 -65.56 -3.79 -54.69
C ALA A 7 -64.11 -4.34 -54.66
N LYS A 8 -63.90 -5.60 -55.11
CA LYS A 8 -62.55 -6.19 -55.26
C LYS A 8 -61.71 -5.49 -56.32
N LYS A 9 -62.28 -5.13 -57.48
CA LYS A 9 -61.56 -4.41 -58.57
C LYS A 9 -61.13 -2.98 -58.18
N ASN A 10 -61.85 -2.33 -57.25
CA ASN A 10 -61.51 -0.99 -56.75
C ASN A 10 -60.58 -1.00 -55.52
N ALA A 11 -60.20 -2.17 -55.00
CA ALA A 11 -59.27 -2.26 -53.87
C ALA A 11 -57.83 -1.93 -54.28
N ASP A 12 -57.44 -2.31 -55.50
CA ASP A 12 -56.07 -2.19 -56.00
C ASP A 12 -55.60 -0.74 -56.20
N PHE A 13 -56.54 0.17 -56.49
CA PHE A 13 -56.26 1.60 -56.71
C PHE A 13 -56.98 2.50 -55.69
N LYS A 14 -56.94 2.12 -54.41
CA LYS A 14 -57.57 2.89 -53.34
C LYS A 14 -56.82 4.21 -53.10
N LYS A 15 -57.33 5.30 -53.66
CA LYS A 15 -56.82 6.66 -53.40
C LYS A 15 -56.97 7.00 -51.91
N VAL A 16 -55.86 7.34 -51.26
CA VAL A 16 -55.87 7.78 -49.85
C VAL A 16 -56.64 9.09 -49.75
N LYS A 17 -57.61 9.16 -48.83
CA LYS A 17 -58.40 10.37 -48.58
C LYS A 17 -57.47 11.51 -48.16
N LEU A 18 -57.67 12.69 -48.76
CA LEU A 18 -56.96 13.91 -48.39
C LEU A 18 -57.34 14.28 -46.95
N LYS A 19 -56.35 14.33 -46.06
CA LYS A 19 -56.53 14.83 -44.69
C LYS A 19 -55.91 16.21 -44.60
N VAL A 20 -56.73 17.22 -44.31
CA VAL A 20 -56.31 18.62 -44.19
C VAL A 20 -55.18 18.72 -43.15
N GLY A 21 -54.12 19.46 -43.47
CA GLY A 21 -52.93 19.63 -42.61
C GLY A 21 -51.88 18.51 -42.66
N LYS A 22 -52.11 17.39 -43.39
CA LYS A 22 -51.11 16.32 -43.55
C LYS A 22 -50.58 16.25 -44.98
N LYS A 23 -49.26 16.23 -45.14
CA LYS A 23 -48.62 16.06 -46.47
C LYS A 23 -48.95 14.67 -47.03
N LEU A 24 -49.55 14.64 -48.22
CA LEU A 24 -49.90 13.42 -48.92
C LEU A 24 -48.62 12.75 -49.47
N LYS A 25 -48.35 11.51 -49.08
CA LYS A 25 -47.24 10.73 -49.65
C LYS A 25 -47.60 10.34 -51.09
N LYS A 26 -46.76 10.72 -52.05
CA LYS A 26 -46.90 10.32 -53.45
C LYS A 26 -46.65 8.81 -53.55
N THR A 27 -47.59 8.07 -54.14
CA THR A 27 -47.53 6.60 -54.22
C THR A 27 -46.62 6.07 -55.34
N SER A 28 -46.24 6.92 -56.31
CA SER A 28 -45.39 6.56 -57.45
C SER A 28 -43.94 7.01 -57.33
N THR A 29 -43.54 7.54 -56.16
CA THR A 29 -42.19 8.07 -55.94
C THR A 29 -41.35 7.03 -55.24
N THR A 30 -40.27 6.58 -55.88
CA THR A 30 -39.26 5.72 -55.27
C THR A 30 -38.50 6.52 -54.21
N ASP A 31 -38.49 6.02 -52.98
CA ASP A 31 -37.72 6.61 -51.90
C ASP A 31 -36.25 6.19 -52.03
N THR A 32 -35.36 7.14 -52.27
CA THR A 32 -33.91 6.93 -52.40
C THR A 32 -33.15 7.18 -51.09
N SER A 33 -33.84 7.30 -49.96
CA SER A 33 -33.20 7.49 -48.65
C SER A 33 -32.55 6.20 -48.14
N ILE A 34 -31.30 5.99 -48.53
CA ILE A 34 -30.47 4.87 -48.07
C ILE A 34 -29.70 5.30 -46.81
N LYS A 35 -29.82 4.54 -45.73
CA LYS A 35 -29.00 4.71 -44.51
C LYS A 35 -28.01 3.55 -44.41
N THR A 36 -26.72 3.85 -44.53
CA THR A 36 -25.64 2.88 -44.32
C THR A 36 -24.96 3.09 -42.97
N LYS A 37 -24.55 1.99 -42.32
CA LYS A 37 -23.74 2.01 -41.10
C LYS A 37 -22.42 1.29 -41.38
N LYS A 38 -21.31 1.87 -40.91
CA LYS A 38 -19.99 1.24 -41.01
C LYS A 38 -19.85 0.13 -39.97
N VAL A 39 -19.39 -1.04 -40.40
CA VAL A 39 -18.94 -2.11 -39.48
C VAL A 39 -17.53 -1.75 -39.02
N VAL A 40 -17.34 -1.58 -37.72
CA VAL A 40 -16.02 -1.37 -37.11
C VAL A 40 -15.55 -2.72 -36.58
N LEU A 41 -14.53 -3.28 -37.23
CA LEU A 41 -13.86 -4.48 -36.74
C LEU A 41 -12.81 -4.08 -35.70
N ILE A 42 -12.75 -4.85 -34.61
CA ILE A 42 -11.67 -4.72 -33.65
C ILE A 42 -10.40 -5.19 -34.37
N SER A 43 -9.39 -4.33 -34.47
CA SER A 43 -8.10 -4.69 -35.02
C SER A 43 -7.46 -5.76 -34.13
N GLN A 44 -7.35 -6.98 -34.64
CA GLN A 44 -6.68 -8.10 -33.98
C GLN A 44 -5.34 -8.34 -34.67
N LEU A 45 -4.28 -8.55 -33.87
CA LEU A 45 -2.97 -9.04 -34.35
C LEU A 45 -2.30 -8.18 -35.45
N GLN A 46 -2.42 -6.85 -35.39
CA GLN A 46 -1.56 -5.99 -36.23
C GLN A 46 -0.10 -6.13 -35.78
N GLU A 47 0.81 -6.28 -36.75
CA GLU A 47 2.24 -6.17 -36.50
C GLU A 47 2.53 -4.78 -35.92
N LYS A 48 3.06 -4.77 -34.70
CA LYS A 48 3.50 -3.55 -34.05
C LYS A 48 4.95 -3.33 -34.44
N CYS A 49 5.22 -2.19 -35.08
CA CYS A 49 6.60 -1.73 -35.26
C CYS A 49 7.05 -1.02 -33.98
N ALA A 50 8.22 -1.42 -33.46
CA ALA A 50 8.85 -0.71 -32.36
C ALA A 50 9.29 0.68 -32.82
N THR A 51 8.87 1.71 -32.10
CA THR A 51 9.36 3.08 -32.28
C THR A 51 10.08 3.54 -31.02
N THR A 52 10.91 4.58 -31.11
CA THR A 52 11.59 5.17 -29.95
C THR A 52 10.62 5.56 -28.83
N GLU A 53 9.42 6.03 -29.17
CA GLU A 53 8.37 6.39 -28.20
C GLU A 53 7.55 5.20 -27.71
N LYS A 54 7.43 4.13 -28.52
CA LYS A 54 6.65 2.93 -28.20
C LYS A 54 7.51 1.68 -28.37
N PRO A 55 8.49 1.47 -27.48
CA PRO A 55 9.29 0.27 -27.50
C PRO A 55 8.43 -0.95 -27.16
N LEU A 56 8.80 -2.08 -27.75
CA LEU A 56 8.11 -3.35 -27.55
C LEU A 56 8.96 -4.27 -26.68
N SER A 57 8.29 -5.00 -25.80
CA SER A 57 8.92 -6.09 -25.06
C SER A 57 9.33 -7.23 -26.00
N PHE A 58 10.10 -8.20 -25.51
CA PHE A 58 10.48 -9.41 -26.25
C PHE A 58 9.28 -10.20 -26.81
N ARG A 59 8.07 -9.95 -26.30
CA ARG A 59 6.81 -10.56 -26.76
C ARG A 59 6.04 -9.71 -27.77
N GLY A 60 6.62 -8.61 -28.26
CA GLY A 60 5.95 -7.66 -29.16
C GLY A 60 4.84 -6.84 -28.49
N LEU A 61 4.86 -6.71 -27.16
CA LEU A 61 3.85 -5.95 -26.40
C LEU A 61 4.40 -4.60 -25.98
N ALA A 62 3.61 -3.54 -26.21
CA ALA A 62 3.89 -2.19 -25.73
C ALA A 62 3.62 -2.08 -24.22
N LEU A 63 4.15 -1.03 -23.59
CA LEU A 63 4.03 -0.82 -22.14
C LEU A 63 2.57 -0.75 -21.67
N ASP A 64 1.69 -0.08 -22.42
CA ASP A 64 0.26 0.02 -22.08
C ASP A 64 -0.43 -1.35 -22.11
N ASP A 65 -0.08 -2.21 -23.06
CA ASP A 65 -0.64 -3.57 -23.16
C ASP A 65 -0.17 -4.44 -22.00
N LEU A 66 1.08 -4.30 -21.60
CA LEU A 66 1.62 -4.98 -20.42
C LEU A 66 0.92 -4.48 -19.15
N CYS A 67 0.72 -3.17 -19.00
CA CYS A 67 -0.01 -2.58 -17.87
C CYS A 67 -1.45 -3.09 -17.78
N ARG A 68 -2.12 -3.33 -18.91
CA ARG A 68 -3.44 -3.99 -18.96
C ARG A 68 -3.34 -5.46 -18.53
N GLN A 69 -2.33 -6.19 -18.99
CA GLN A 69 -2.11 -7.59 -18.63
C GLN A 69 -1.73 -7.80 -17.16
N LEU A 70 -1.08 -6.84 -16.51
CA LEU A 70 -0.87 -6.86 -15.05
C LEU A 70 -2.20 -6.92 -14.29
N GLY A 71 -3.29 -6.46 -14.91
CA GLY A 71 -4.62 -6.51 -14.34
C GLY A 71 -5.45 -7.76 -14.65
N HIS A 72 -4.87 -8.74 -15.34
CA HIS A 72 -5.60 -9.89 -15.85
C HIS A 72 -5.89 -10.93 -14.75
N PHE A 73 -7.00 -11.67 -14.85
CA PHE A 73 -7.39 -12.68 -13.86
C PHE A 73 -6.36 -13.83 -13.79
N ASN A 74 -5.87 -14.28 -14.94
CA ASN A 74 -4.88 -15.35 -15.04
C ASN A 74 -3.52 -14.95 -14.44
N LYS A 75 -3.04 -15.73 -13.45
CA LYS A 75 -1.75 -15.52 -12.77
C LYS A 75 -0.55 -15.59 -13.72
N GLY A 76 -0.54 -16.55 -14.66
CA GLY A 76 0.52 -16.70 -15.64
C GLY A 76 0.66 -15.47 -16.54
N VAL A 77 -0.46 -14.92 -17.00
CA VAL A 77 -0.48 -13.68 -17.80
C VAL A 77 0.10 -12.51 -17.02
N ARG A 78 -0.31 -12.32 -15.75
CA ARG A 78 0.23 -11.27 -14.88
C ARG A 78 1.74 -11.41 -14.67
N SER A 79 2.18 -12.63 -14.40
CA SER A 79 3.59 -12.92 -14.18
C SER A 79 4.44 -12.66 -15.44
N SER A 80 3.99 -13.10 -16.61
CA SER A 80 4.67 -12.80 -17.87
C SER A 80 4.67 -11.30 -18.20
N ALA A 81 3.60 -10.59 -17.86
CA ALA A 81 3.52 -9.14 -18.03
C ALA A 81 4.51 -8.39 -17.11
N LEU A 82 4.72 -8.85 -15.87
CA LEU A 82 5.75 -8.29 -14.99
C LEU A 82 7.14 -8.41 -15.63
N VAL A 83 7.50 -9.60 -16.14
CA VAL A 83 8.81 -9.81 -16.79
C VAL A 83 8.99 -8.88 -17.99
N GLY A 84 7.99 -8.75 -18.87
CA GLY A 84 8.04 -7.84 -20.02
C GLY A 84 8.10 -6.37 -19.61
N THR A 85 7.39 -5.98 -18.55
CA THR A 85 7.40 -4.61 -18.02
C THR A 85 8.79 -4.27 -17.49
N LYS A 86 9.38 -5.16 -16.67
CA LYS A 86 10.74 -4.96 -16.13
C LYS A 86 11.75 -4.76 -17.25
N GLN A 87 11.71 -5.61 -18.26
CA GLN A 87 12.62 -5.54 -19.41
C GLN A 87 12.53 -4.19 -20.14
N LEU A 88 11.30 -3.71 -20.40
CA LEU A 88 11.10 -2.41 -21.05
C LEU A 88 11.61 -1.24 -20.20
N LEU A 89 11.31 -1.23 -18.90
CA LEU A 89 11.75 -0.15 -18.00
C LEU A 89 13.26 -0.12 -17.82
N MET A 90 13.92 -1.29 -17.75
CA MET A 90 15.38 -1.37 -17.68
C MET A 90 16.06 -0.93 -18.97
N SER A 91 15.45 -1.21 -20.13
CA SER A 91 16.01 -0.83 -21.43
C SER A 91 15.76 0.65 -21.76
N ASN A 92 14.69 1.23 -21.22
CA ASN A 92 14.28 2.61 -21.48
C ASN A 92 13.83 3.30 -20.18
N PRO A 93 14.77 3.79 -19.34
CA PRO A 93 14.45 4.40 -18.04
C PRO A 93 13.51 5.62 -18.13
N GLU A 94 13.57 6.37 -19.24
CA GLU A 94 12.70 7.53 -19.50
C GLU A 94 11.20 7.18 -19.47
N LEU A 95 10.85 5.93 -19.78
CA LEU A 95 9.45 5.46 -19.72
C LEU A 95 8.88 5.50 -18.30
N ILE A 96 9.73 5.34 -17.28
CA ILE A 96 9.28 5.36 -15.88
C ILE A 96 8.66 6.72 -15.58
N ARG A 97 9.35 7.81 -15.91
CA ARG A 97 8.87 9.18 -15.67
C ARG A 97 7.62 9.50 -16.49
N ASN A 98 7.59 9.09 -17.75
CA ASN A 98 6.51 9.44 -18.68
C ASN A 98 5.22 8.63 -18.43
N HIS A 99 5.33 7.39 -17.96
CA HIS A 99 4.20 6.47 -17.79
C HIS A 99 3.90 6.12 -16.33
N LEU A 100 4.48 6.86 -15.37
CA LEU A 100 4.34 6.57 -13.94
C LEU A 100 2.87 6.49 -13.49
N ARG A 101 2.05 7.39 -14.03
CA ARG A 101 0.60 7.44 -13.80
C ARG A 101 -0.12 6.12 -14.08
N THR A 102 0.36 5.35 -15.05
CA THR A 102 -0.21 4.05 -15.42
C THR A 102 0.53 2.91 -14.73
N LEU A 103 1.86 2.99 -14.64
CA LEU A 103 2.72 1.97 -14.04
C LEU A 103 2.41 1.76 -12.56
N MET A 104 2.29 2.83 -11.79
CA MET A 104 2.10 2.74 -10.34
C MET A 104 0.79 2.04 -9.97
N PRO A 105 -0.38 2.44 -10.46
CA PRO A 105 -1.62 1.72 -10.15
C PRO A 105 -1.62 0.28 -10.67
N SER A 106 -1.10 0.04 -11.90
CA SER A 106 -1.07 -1.29 -12.50
C SER A 106 -0.16 -2.27 -11.76
N THR A 107 0.94 -1.81 -11.17
CA THR A 107 1.83 -2.64 -10.36
C THR A 107 1.38 -2.73 -8.90
N ALA A 108 0.95 -1.62 -8.30
CA ALA A 108 0.52 -1.57 -6.91
C ALA A 108 -0.69 -2.48 -6.64
N ARG A 109 -1.62 -2.62 -7.60
CA ARG A 109 -2.76 -3.53 -7.45
C ARG A 109 -2.37 -5.01 -7.24
N LEU A 110 -1.14 -5.39 -7.55
CA LEU A 110 -0.64 -6.76 -7.38
C LEU A 110 -0.11 -7.04 -5.98
N ILE A 111 0.20 -6.01 -5.19
CA ILE A 111 0.78 -6.12 -3.85
C ILE A 111 -0.07 -7.05 -2.94
N PRO A 112 -1.41 -6.91 -2.87
CA PRO A 112 -2.25 -7.77 -2.01
C PRO A 112 -2.35 -9.22 -2.48
N HIS A 113 -1.94 -9.53 -3.72
CA HIS A 113 -1.99 -10.89 -4.26
C HIS A 113 -0.68 -11.67 -4.08
N CYS A 114 0.37 -11.03 -3.57
CA CYS A 114 1.71 -11.60 -3.45
C CYS A 114 1.87 -12.63 -2.33
N GLY A 115 1.05 -12.63 -1.28
CA GLY A 115 1.22 -13.57 -0.15
C GLY A 115 1.05 -15.04 -0.54
N SER A 116 0.35 -15.34 -1.64
CA SER A 116 0.14 -16.71 -2.13
C SER A 116 1.21 -17.24 -3.10
N ASP A 117 2.10 -16.39 -3.62
CA ASP A 117 3.08 -16.78 -4.65
C ASP A 117 4.42 -16.03 -4.47
N PRO A 118 5.46 -16.69 -3.93
CA PRO A 118 6.76 -16.06 -3.69
C PRO A 118 7.47 -15.63 -4.99
N THR A 119 7.20 -16.30 -6.12
CA THR A 119 7.81 -15.94 -7.41
C THR A 119 7.21 -14.64 -7.95
N LEU A 120 5.89 -14.47 -7.79
CA LEU A 120 5.19 -13.23 -8.12
C LEU A 120 5.67 -12.09 -7.21
N ALA A 121 5.82 -12.35 -5.91
CA ALA A 121 6.33 -11.39 -4.95
C ALA A 121 7.74 -10.90 -5.30
N GLY A 122 8.66 -11.81 -5.66
CA GLY A 122 10.01 -11.46 -6.08
C GLY A 122 10.04 -10.64 -7.37
N ARG A 123 9.23 -11.02 -8.37
CA ARG A 123 9.11 -10.27 -9.64
C ARG A 123 8.54 -8.87 -9.40
N LEU A 124 7.48 -8.76 -8.61
CA LEU A 124 6.85 -7.48 -8.28
C LEU A 124 7.81 -6.58 -7.51
N ARG A 125 8.49 -7.10 -6.47
CA ARG A 125 9.49 -6.36 -5.69
C ARG A 125 10.58 -5.79 -6.59
N SER A 126 11.06 -6.58 -7.54
CA SER A 126 12.08 -6.14 -8.48
C SER A 126 11.61 -5.02 -9.41
N ILE A 127 10.34 -5.03 -9.83
CA ILE A 127 9.77 -3.96 -10.66
C ILE A 127 9.50 -2.70 -9.85
N ILE A 128 8.96 -2.83 -8.64
CA ILE A 128 8.75 -1.68 -7.75
C ILE A 128 10.11 -1.01 -7.49
N HIS A 129 11.17 -1.78 -7.24
CA HIS A 129 12.52 -1.22 -7.09
C HIS A 129 12.96 -0.43 -8.33
N VAL A 130 12.68 -0.92 -9.55
CA VAL A 130 12.97 -0.18 -10.78
C VAL A 130 12.14 1.10 -10.87
N ILE A 131 10.84 1.04 -10.58
CA ILE A 131 9.97 2.23 -10.64
C ILE A 131 10.39 3.28 -9.60
N CYS A 132 10.79 2.84 -8.41
CA CYS A 132 11.30 3.65 -7.32
C CYS A 132 12.66 4.33 -7.61
N THR A 133 13.31 4.04 -8.74
CA THR A 133 14.48 4.84 -9.20
C THR A 133 14.10 6.23 -9.69
N ALA A 134 12.81 6.50 -9.91
CA ALA A 134 12.34 7.82 -10.31
C ALA A 134 12.53 8.87 -9.19
N PRO A 135 12.77 10.15 -9.55
CA PRO A 135 12.90 11.22 -8.57
C PRO A 135 11.68 11.35 -7.65
N SER A 136 11.91 11.72 -6.39
CA SER A 136 10.86 11.87 -5.37
C SER A 136 9.75 12.84 -5.79
N THR A 137 10.09 13.91 -6.52
CA THR A 137 9.14 14.91 -7.02
C THR A 137 8.09 14.32 -7.98
N VAL A 138 8.48 13.31 -8.77
CA VAL A 138 7.59 12.63 -9.72
C VAL A 138 6.82 11.51 -9.03
N MET A 139 7.42 10.86 -8.04
CA MET A 139 6.81 9.77 -7.26
C MET A 139 5.73 10.25 -6.29
N ALA A 140 5.90 11.43 -5.68
CA ALA A 140 5.00 12.00 -4.68
C ALA A 140 3.49 11.89 -5.00
N PRO A 141 2.99 12.33 -6.18
CA PRO A 141 1.56 12.26 -6.50
C PRO A 141 0.99 10.84 -6.59
N HIS A 142 1.84 9.82 -6.75
CA HIS A 142 1.44 8.42 -6.87
C HIS A 142 1.63 7.63 -5.56
N PHE A 143 2.18 8.27 -4.52
CA PHE A 143 2.51 7.59 -3.29
C PHE A 143 1.25 7.15 -2.52
N THR A 144 0.20 7.98 -2.49
CA THR A 144 -1.04 7.67 -1.78
C THR A 144 -1.69 6.37 -2.29
N ILE A 145 -1.72 6.16 -3.62
CA ILE A 145 -2.28 4.93 -4.18
C ILE A 145 -1.40 3.71 -3.88
N PHE A 146 -0.08 3.89 -3.89
CA PHE A 146 0.85 2.84 -3.51
C PHE A 146 0.67 2.42 -2.04
N VAL A 147 0.61 3.39 -1.14
CA VAL A 147 0.36 3.15 0.29
C VAL A 147 -1.00 2.51 0.51
N ALA A 148 -2.06 2.95 -0.16
CA ALA A 148 -3.38 2.33 -0.04
C ALA A 148 -3.36 0.82 -0.39
N HIS A 149 -2.66 0.44 -1.47
CA HIS A 149 -2.48 -0.97 -1.82
C HIS A 149 -1.59 -1.73 -0.85
N LEU A 150 -0.57 -1.08 -0.29
CA LEU A 150 0.28 -1.66 0.75
C LEU A 150 -0.52 -1.93 2.03
N LEU A 151 -1.30 -0.97 2.50
CA LEU A 151 -2.18 -1.12 3.66
C LEU A 151 -3.19 -2.23 3.45
N HIS A 152 -3.81 -2.27 2.26
CA HIS A 152 -4.70 -3.38 1.91
C HIS A 152 -3.98 -4.73 1.96
N ALA A 153 -2.72 -4.80 1.51
CA ALA A 153 -1.93 -6.01 1.61
C ALA A 153 -1.57 -6.39 3.05
N LEU A 154 -1.24 -5.43 3.91
CA LEU A 154 -0.98 -5.64 5.34
C LEU A 154 -2.20 -6.17 6.09
N THR A 155 -3.42 -5.79 5.66
CA THR A 155 -4.65 -6.33 6.25
C THR A 155 -5.00 -7.74 5.79
N HIS A 156 -4.41 -8.23 4.68
CA HIS A 156 -4.82 -9.48 4.02
C HIS A 156 -3.70 -10.53 3.96
N ASN A 157 -2.42 -10.15 4.08
CA ASN A 157 -1.29 -11.07 4.04
C ASN A 157 -0.23 -10.64 5.07
N ASP A 158 0.56 -11.61 5.54
CA ASP A 158 1.81 -11.43 6.31
C ASP A 158 2.93 -10.75 5.50
N LEU A 159 2.63 -9.64 4.83
CA LEU A 159 3.57 -8.93 3.96
C LEU A 159 4.45 -8.00 4.81
N GLN A 160 5.61 -8.49 5.25
CA GLN A 160 6.65 -7.69 5.91
C GLN A 160 7.37 -6.76 4.89
N PHE A 161 6.73 -5.65 4.52
CA PHE A 161 7.40 -4.55 3.85
C PHE A 161 7.76 -3.46 4.87
N ASN A 162 9.05 -3.30 5.16
CA ASN A 162 9.65 -2.27 6.03
C ASN A 162 9.45 -0.81 5.54
N LEU A 163 8.52 -0.56 4.63
CA LEU A 163 8.22 0.76 4.06
C LEU A 163 7.43 1.65 5.02
N CYS A 164 6.71 1.05 5.97
CA CYS A 164 5.83 1.75 6.91
C CYS A 164 6.53 2.26 8.18
N CYS A 165 7.76 1.81 8.47
CA CYS A 165 8.41 2.06 9.77
C CYS A 165 8.70 3.55 10.06
N ARG A 166 8.68 4.41 9.02
CA ARG A 166 8.93 5.85 9.13
C ARG A 166 7.70 6.72 8.83
N SER A 167 6.54 6.13 8.50
CA SER A 167 5.33 6.92 8.24
C SER A 167 4.63 7.29 9.55
N ASP A 168 4.77 8.55 9.95
CA ASP A 168 4.13 9.10 11.15
C ASP A 168 2.59 9.12 11.04
N ASP A 169 2.04 9.42 9.85
CA ASP A 169 0.59 9.45 9.63
C ASP A 169 -0.07 8.09 9.83
N LEU A 170 0.57 7.02 9.33
CA LEU A 170 0.08 5.66 9.52
C LEU A 170 0.15 5.25 10.98
N PHE A 171 1.23 5.64 11.66
CA PHE A 171 1.38 5.41 13.08
C PHE A 171 0.26 6.07 13.86
N LYS A 172 0.05 7.38 13.68
CA LYS A 172 -1.02 8.14 14.31
C LYS A 172 -2.40 7.58 14.00
N ALA A 173 -2.66 7.19 12.75
CA ALA A 173 -3.93 6.60 12.34
C ALA A 173 -4.18 5.26 13.03
N PHE A 174 -3.17 4.40 13.13
CA PHE A 174 -3.28 3.10 13.79
C PHE A 174 -3.45 3.24 15.30
N VAL A 175 -2.68 4.11 15.97
CA VAL A 175 -2.88 4.35 17.41
C VAL A 175 -4.27 4.92 17.68
N LYS A 176 -4.73 5.90 16.88
CA LYS A 176 -6.09 6.43 16.97
C LYS A 176 -7.15 5.34 16.77
N PHE A 177 -6.92 4.38 15.87
CA PHE A 177 -7.80 3.22 15.69
C PHE A 177 -7.86 2.34 16.95
N LEU A 178 -6.72 2.05 17.59
CA LEU A 178 -6.67 1.31 18.85
C LEU A 178 -7.40 2.05 19.99
N SER A 179 -7.29 3.37 20.06
CA SER A 179 -8.01 4.16 21.07
C SER A 179 -9.50 4.33 20.74
N SER A 180 -9.92 4.13 19.49
CA SER A 180 -11.30 4.38 19.05
C SER A 180 -12.31 3.36 19.61
N SER A 181 -13.60 3.69 19.50
CA SER A 181 -14.72 2.77 19.75
C SER A 181 -14.96 1.77 18.61
N LEU A 182 -14.31 1.96 17.45
CA LEU A 182 -14.44 1.10 16.28
C LEU A 182 -13.51 -0.12 16.31
N LYS A 183 -12.66 -0.24 17.33
CA LYS A 183 -11.76 -1.39 17.47
C LYS A 183 -12.56 -2.69 17.67
N PRO A 184 -12.08 -3.82 17.11
CA PRO A 184 -12.60 -5.14 17.43
C PRO A 184 -12.44 -5.49 18.92
N LEU A 185 -13.14 -6.54 19.38
CA LEU A 185 -12.85 -7.12 20.70
C LEU A 185 -11.41 -7.66 20.73
N TRP A 186 -10.80 -7.67 21.92
CA TRP A 186 -9.42 -8.12 22.10
C TRP A 186 -9.18 -9.57 21.62
N ASN A 187 -10.20 -10.42 21.67
CA ASN A 187 -10.19 -11.82 21.26
C ASN A 187 -10.65 -12.05 19.80
N ALA A 188 -10.89 -10.98 19.04
CA ALA A 188 -11.23 -11.10 17.63
C ALA A 188 -10.08 -11.76 16.86
N HIS A 189 -10.44 -12.55 15.84
CA HIS A 189 -9.46 -13.28 15.03
C HIS A 189 -8.42 -12.32 14.43
N SER A 190 -7.14 -12.65 14.60
CA SER A 190 -5.97 -11.88 14.13
C SER A 190 -5.85 -10.44 14.62
N PHE A 191 -6.64 -9.97 15.59
CA PHE A 191 -6.53 -8.59 16.09
C PHE A 191 -5.21 -8.38 16.85
N LEU A 192 -4.89 -9.25 17.82
CA LEU A 192 -3.61 -9.18 18.54
C LEU A 192 -2.41 -9.45 17.61
N GLU A 193 -2.58 -10.34 16.64
CA GLU A 193 -1.58 -10.61 15.59
C GLU A 193 -1.30 -9.36 14.74
N THR A 194 -2.33 -8.59 14.39
CA THR A 194 -2.19 -7.31 13.68
C THR A 194 -1.41 -6.30 14.53
N ILE A 195 -1.69 -6.22 15.84
CA ILE A 195 -0.95 -5.34 16.76
C ILE A 195 0.51 -5.76 16.85
N ASP A 196 0.78 -7.06 17.02
CA ASP A 196 2.13 -7.61 17.10
C ASP A 196 2.93 -7.35 15.83
N LEU A 197 2.35 -7.63 14.66
CA LEU A 197 2.96 -7.35 13.36
C LEU A 197 3.21 -5.85 13.15
N PHE A 198 2.25 -5.01 13.55
CA PHE A 198 2.41 -3.56 13.46
C PHE A 198 3.58 -3.08 14.31
N ILE A 199 3.67 -3.49 15.58
CA ILE A 199 4.77 -3.10 16.46
C ILE A 199 6.10 -3.61 15.90
N LYS A 200 6.17 -4.86 15.46
CA LYS A 200 7.38 -5.43 14.83
C LYS A 200 7.80 -4.68 13.56
N ALA A 201 6.85 -4.17 12.77
CA ALA A 201 7.14 -3.38 11.58
C ALA A 201 7.77 -2.02 11.89
N TYR A 202 7.51 -1.44 13.06
CA TYR A 202 8.09 -0.14 13.47
C TYR A 202 9.35 -0.27 14.32
N ILE A 203 9.62 -1.43 14.94
CA ILE A 203 10.89 -1.71 15.61
C ILE A 203 11.97 -1.83 14.53
N LEU A 204 12.74 -0.76 14.36
CA LEU A 204 13.86 -0.74 13.41
C LEU A 204 14.92 -1.75 13.87
N ASP A 205 15.18 -2.77 13.07
CA ASP A 205 16.34 -3.63 13.28
C ASP A 205 17.61 -2.84 12.91
N LYS A 206 18.18 -2.15 13.90
CA LYS A 206 19.39 -1.31 13.76
C LYS A 206 20.61 -2.11 13.30
N SER A 207 20.55 -3.44 13.26
CA SER A 207 21.62 -4.30 12.73
C SER A 207 21.93 -4.03 11.26
N ASN A 208 20.96 -3.56 10.46
CA ASN A 208 21.15 -3.20 9.04
C ASN A 208 21.38 -1.70 8.79
N CYS A 209 21.12 -0.83 9.77
CA CYS A 209 21.55 0.58 9.69
C CYS A 209 23.03 0.63 10.08
N LYS A 210 23.92 0.62 9.08
CA LYS A 210 25.33 0.99 9.30
C LYS A 210 25.37 2.27 10.13
N LYS A 211 26.15 2.31 11.22
CA LYS A 211 26.38 3.52 12.03
C LYS A 211 26.82 4.66 11.11
N LEU A 212 25.87 5.50 10.70
CA LEU A 212 26.13 6.72 9.91
C LEU A 212 26.50 7.90 10.81
N CYS A 213 26.49 7.72 12.13
CA CYS A 213 26.89 8.74 13.09
C CYS A 213 28.32 8.44 13.55
N MET A 214 29.29 9.19 13.01
CA MET A 214 30.60 9.34 13.62
C MET A 214 30.56 10.59 14.49
N GLU A 215 30.95 10.46 15.76
CA GLU A 215 31.17 11.61 16.63
C GLU A 215 32.39 12.37 16.12
N VAL A 216 32.19 13.58 15.60
CA VAL A 216 33.27 14.45 15.15
C VAL A 216 33.56 15.44 16.27
N LYS A 217 34.75 15.35 16.87
CA LYS A 217 35.21 16.36 17.82
C LYS A 217 35.84 17.50 17.04
N LEU A 218 35.24 18.67 17.18
CA LEU A 218 35.76 19.95 16.69
C LEU A 218 36.50 20.62 17.83
N ASP A 219 37.83 20.64 17.77
CA ASP A 219 38.63 21.43 18.70
C ASP A 219 38.73 22.87 18.19
N MET A 220 37.87 23.73 18.72
CA MET A 220 37.75 25.14 18.32
C MET A 220 39.01 25.97 18.66
N CYS A 221 39.89 25.46 19.51
CA CYS A 221 41.13 26.15 19.89
C CYS A 221 42.25 25.94 18.86
N ASN A 222 42.28 24.77 18.21
CA ASN A 222 43.36 24.38 17.31
C ASN A 222 42.92 24.32 15.83
N GLY A 223 41.61 24.42 15.56
CA GLY A 223 41.06 24.40 14.19
C GLY A 223 41.16 23.02 13.51
N GLU A 224 41.40 21.95 14.26
CA GLU A 224 41.53 20.60 13.74
C GLU A 224 40.21 19.81 13.87
N ILE A 225 39.90 19.05 12.80
CA ILE A 225 38.78 18.11 12.75
C ILE A 225 39.37 16.71 12.94
N SER A 226 38.89 15.97 13.95
CA SER A 226 39.46 14.68 14.35
C SER A 226 39.41 13.56 13.29
N SER A 227 38.66 13.73 12.20
CA SER A 227 38.53 12.70 11.15
C SER A 227 38.12 13.27 9.79
N ASN A 228 38.58 12.61 8.72
CA ASN A 228 38.23 12.93 7.33
C ASN A 228 36.83 12.36 7.02
N VAL A 229 35.85 13.24 6.82
CA VAL A 229 34.44 12.87 6.63
C VAL A 229 34.15 12.66 5.15
N ASP A 230 34.01 11.41 4.73
CA ASP A 230 33.62 11.05 3.36
C ASP A 230 32.08 11.02 3.23
N LEU A 231 31.49 12.19 2.98
CA LEU A 231 30.03 12.36 2.83
C LEU A 231 29.45 11.62 1.62
N SER A 232 30.29 11.23 0.65
CA SER A 232 29.84 10.57 -0.59
C SER A 232 29.21 9.20 -0.30
N LYS A 233 29.75 8.45 0.68
CA LYS A 233 29.26 7.11 1.06
C LYS A 233 27.90 7.13 1.75
N ILE A 234 27.49 8.27 2.31
CA ILE A 234 26.20 8.45 3.01
C ILE A 234 25.04 8.39 2.02
N PHE A 235 25.21 8.94 0.82
CA PHE A 235 24.17 9.04 -0.20
C PHE A 235 24.19 7.91 -1.24
N VAL A 236 25.27 7.12 -1.29
CA VAL A 236 25.46 6.05 -2.30
C VAL A 236 24.72 4.75 -1.94
N GLN A 237 24.26 4.59 -0.70
CA GLN A 237 23.68 3.33 -0.21
C GLN A 237 22.39 3.51 0.59
N SER A 238 21.61 4.54 0.30
CA SER A 238 20.25 4.66 0.83
C SER A 238 19.38 3.56 0.23
N ASN A 239 18.66 2.83 1.07
CA ASN A 239 17.69 1.85 0.58
C ASN A 239 16.71 2.59 -0.35
N PRO A 240 16.42 2.13 -1.58
CA PRO A 240 15.51 2.83 -2.48
C PRO A 240 14.07 2.87 -1.98
N PHE A 241 13.77 2.20 -0.87
CA PHE A 241 12.53 2.29 -0.10
C PHE A 241 12.61 3.22 1.12
N GLU A 242 13.78 3.80 1.38
CA GLU A 242 14.02 4.86 2.36
C GLU A 242 13.58 6.21 1.78
N PHE A 243 12.34 6.25 1.30
CA PHE A 243 11.70 7.51 1.00
C PHE A 243 11.47 8.19 2.35
N TYR A 244 12.08 9.36 2.54
CA TYR A 244 11.49 10.35 3.44
C TYR A 244 10.08 10.56 2.90
N VAL A 245 9.12 9.92 3.57
CA VAL A 245 7.71 9.99 3.21
C VAL A 245 7.40 11.49 3.16
N THR A 246 7.28 12.03 1.95
CA THR A 246 6.82 13.40 1.73
C THR A 246 5.31 13.38 1.89
N THR A 247 4.82 12.91 3.04
CA THR A 247 3.52 13.35 3.52
C THR A 247 3.64 14.81 3.92
N SER A 248 2.51 15.52 3.96
CA SER A 248 2.48 16.98 4.12
C SER A 248 3.17 17.55 5.36
N SER A 249 3.71 16.74 6.27
CA SER A 249 4.62 17.21 7.32
C SER A 249 6.05 16.77 7.04
N ALA A 250 6.87 17.69 6.53
CA ALA A 250 8.31 17.56 6.38
C ALA A 250 9.09 17.44 7.71
N ASN A 251 8.45 17.03 8.81
CA ASN A 251 8.96 17.27 10.17
C ASN A 251 9.53 16.03 10.87
N SER A 252 9.30 14.80 10.39
CA SER A 252 9.82 13.59 11.04
C SER A 252 10.83 12.86 10.15
N THR A 253 12.11 13.15 10.33
CA THR A 253 13.23 12.40 9.73
C THR A 253 13.49 11.06 10.43
N VAL A 254 12.74 10.79 11.51
CA VAL A 254 13.01 9.75 12.50
C VAL A 254 11.78 8.85 12.66
N SER A 255 11.97 7.54 12.92
CA SER A 255 10.86 6.61 13.18
C SER A 255 10.00 7.10 14.36
N PRO A 256 8.66 6.96 14.31
CA PRO A 256 7.80 7.26 15.44
C PRO A 256 8.21 6.58 16.76
N PHE A 257 8.87 5.42 16.73
CA PHE A 257 9.38 4.76 17.95
C PHE A 257 10.65 5.37 18.54
N GLU A 258 11.35 6.24 17.80
CA GLU A 258 12.45 7.02 18.35
C GLU A 258 11.95 8.29 19.05
N ASN A 259 10.69 8.68 18.83
CA ASN A 259 10.03 9.71 19.64
C ASN A 259 9.43 9.07 20.90
N PRO A 260 9.93 9.40 22.10
CA PRO A 260 9.41 8.83 23.35
C PRO A 260 7.93 9.16 23.61
N GLU A 261 7.39 10.29 23.12
CA GLU A 261 5.95 10.62 23.28
C GLU A 261 5.05 9.70 22.46
N SER A 262 5.44 9.42 21.21
CA SER A 262 4.70 8.53 20.31
C SER A 262 4.66 7.10 20.85
N LEU A 263 5.77 6.64 21.47
CA LEU A 263 5.82 5.35 22.15
C LEU A 263 4.88 5.30 23.37
N LEU A 264 4.86 6.35 24.20
CA LEU A 264 3.92 6.45 25.32
C LEU A 264 2.47 6.39 24.86
N TYR A 265 2.12 7.11 23.79
CA TYR A 265 0.76 7.13 23.23
C TYR A 265 0.31 5.76 22.70
N LEU A 266 1.21 5.01 22.05
CA LEU A 266 0.93 3.63 21.67
C LEU A 266 0.70 2.76 22.91
N CYS A 267 1.57 2.86 23.91
CA CYS A 267 1.44 2.07 25.12
C CYS A 267 0.14 2.37 25.89
N GLU A 268 -0.29 3.63 25.96
CA GLU A 268 -1.59 4.03 26.52
C GLU A 268 -2.75 3.31 25.83
N SER A 269 -2.65 3.13 24.52
CA SER A 269 -3.68 2.45 23.72
C SER A 269 -3.62 0.93 23.83
N CYS A 270 -2.42 0.35 23.97
CA CYS A 270 -2.22 -1.10 24.07
C CYS A 270 -2.44 -1.66 25.48
N ALA A 271 -2.09 -0.92 26.54
CA ALA A 271 -2.13 -1.41 27.92
C ALA A 271 -3.51 -1.93 28.36
N PRO A 272 -4.65 -1.26 28.06
CA PRO A 272 -5.97 -1.80 28.38
C PRO A 272 -6.29 -3.10 27.64
N ILE A 273 -5.88 -3.22 26.38
CA ILE A 273 -6.12 -4.41 25.54
C ILE A 273 -5.33 -5.61 26.09
N LEU A 274 -4.06 -5.39 26.45
CA LEU A 274 -3.20 -6.41 27.04
C LEU A 274 -3.70 -6.83 28.43
N ALA A 275 -4.16 -5.88 29.25
CA ALA A 275 -4.76 -6.16 30.55
C ALA A 275 -6.01 -7.05 30.42
N MET A 276 -6.90 -6.74 29.47
CA MET A 276 -8.08 -7.57 29.18
C MET A 276 -7.69 -8.96 28.68
N SER A 277 -6.74 -9.05 27.76
CA SER A 277 -6.26 -10.33 27.25
C SER A 277 -5.69 -11.21 28.36
N LEU A 278 -4.84 -10.67 29.24
CA LEU A 278 -4.29 -11.41 30.39
C LEU A 278 -5.35 -11.79 31.43
N SER A 279 -6.41 -10.99 31.60
CA SER A 279 -7.48 -11.29 32.54
C SER A 279 -8.39 -12.40 32.00
N GLU A 280 -8.84 -12.27 30.76
CA GLU A 280 -9.94 -13.06 30.20
C GLU A 280 -9.48 -14.32 29.45
N ASP A 281 -8.22 -14.41 28.99
CA ASP A 281 -7.69 -15.58 28.29
C ASP A 281 -7.40 -16.75 29.25
N ARG A 282 -8.43 -17.45 29.69
CA ARG A 282 -8.31 -18.61 30.60
C ARG A 282 -7.69 -19.84 29.92
N ASN A 283 -7.87 -19.95 28.60
CA ASN A 283 -7.42 -21.10 27.81
C ASN A 283 -5.98 -20.94 27.28
N GLY A 284 -5.42 -19.73 27.37
CA GLY A 284 -4.05 -19.43 26.94
C GLY A 284 -3.88 -19.37 25.42
N SER A 285 -4.97 -19.28 24.67
CA SER A 285 -4.95 -19.30 23.20
C SER A 285 -4.30 -18.05 22.60
N PHE A 286 -4.27 -16.95 23.34
CA PHE A 286 -3.74 -15.65 22.91
C PHE A 286 -2.52 -15.21 23.75
N LEU A 287 -2.09 -16.07 24.68
CA LEU A 287 -1.02 -15.77 25.62
C LEU A 287 0.32 -15.54 24.92
N ASP A 288 0.65 -16.34 23.90
CA ASP A 288 1.90 -16.21 23.15
C ASP A 288 1.98 -14.89 22.39
N LEU A 289 0.87 -14.45 21.78
CA LEU A 289 0.76 -13.15 21.11
C LEU A 289 0.89 -12.00 22.12
N THR A 290 0.22 -12.12 23.27
CA THR A 290 0.28 -11.12 24.34
C THR A 290 1.71 -10.94 24.87
N ILE A 291 2.44 -12.05 25.07
CA ILE A 291 3.84 -12.06 25.47
C ILE A 291 4.72 -11.45 24.37
N SER A 292 4.49 -11.79 23.10
CA SER A 292 5.22 -11.23 21.96
C SER A 292 5.07 -9.71 21.87
N ILE A 293 3.86 -9.18 22.07
CA ILE A 293 3.60 -7.74 22.10
C ILE A 293 4.35 -7.08 23.26
N LEU A 294 4.28 -7.65 24.47
CA LEU A 294 4.98 -7.11 25.65
C LEU A 294 6.50 -7.05 25.45
N SER A 295 7.10 -8.13 24.93
CA SER A 295 8.53 -8.18 24.63
C SER A 295 8.92 -7.24 23.49
N SER A 296 8.05 -7.04 22.50
CA SER A 296 8.28 -6.08 21.43
C SER A 296 8.25 -4.63 21.95
N LEU A 297 7.32 -4.30 22.85
CA LEU A 297 7.26 -2.99 23.50
C LEU A 297 8.47 -2.75 24.42
N GLU A 298 8.92 -3.77 25.16
CA GLU A 298 10.17 -3.74 25.92
C GLU A 298 11.35 -3.41 25.01
N LYS A 299 11.49 -4.15 23.90
CA LYS A 299 12.55 -3.92 22.91
C LYS A 299 12.47 -2.51 22.31
N ALA A 300 11.28 -1.96 22.11
CA ALA A 300 11.11 -0.59 21.62
C ALA A 300 11.55 0.45 22.66
N ALA A 301 11.17 0.26 23.94
CA ALA A 301 11.57 1.14 25.03
C ALA A 301 13.09 1.12 25.26
N SER A 302 13.70 -0.06 25.40
CA SER A 302 15.13 -0.21 25.70
C SER A 302 16.05 0.27 24.56
N ASN A 303 15.58 0.23 23.31
CA ASN A 303 16.37 0.67 22.15
C ASN A 303 16.21 2.17 21.83
N ASN A 304 15.35 2.90 22.55
CA ASN A 304 15.12 4.31 22.30
C ASN A 304 16.24 5.16 22.95
N ALA A 305 17.10 5.73 22.11
CA ALA A 305 18.22 6.57 22.58
C ALA A 305 17.77 7.95 23.07
N ASN A 306 16.53 8.36 22.77
CA ASN A 306 15.99 9.70 23.03
C ASN A 306 15.13 9.77 24.30
N LEU A 307 15.14 8.73 25.14
CA LEU A 307 14.39 8.70 26.40
C LEU A 307 14.73 9.87 27.33
N PHE A 308 15.96 10.39 27.26
CA PHE A 308 16.41 11.56 28.03
C PHE A 308 15.60 12.84 27.75
N LEU A 309 14.89 12.92 26.61
CA LEU A 309 14.05 14.07 26.25
C LEU A 309 12.81 14.17 27.14
N ILE A 310 12.39 13.09 27.81
CA ILE A 310 11.24 13.09 28.73
C ILE A 310 11.73 12.62 30.12
N PRO A 311 12.01 13.54 31.05
CA PRO A 311 12.53 13.18 32.38
C PRO A 311 11.57 12.29 33.19
N ASP A 312 10.26 12.43 32.98
CA ASP A 312 9.22 11.62 33.67
C ASP A 312 8.80 10.35 32.91
N PHE A 313 9.55 9.93 31.88
CA PHE A 313 9.17 8.82 31.00
C PHE A 313 8.86 7.54 31.80
N ALA A 314 9.77 7.15 32.69
CA ALA A 314 9.63 5.94 33.51
C ALA A 314 8.39 6.00 34.43
N SER A 315 8.11 7.17 35.03
CA SER A 315 6.92 7.38 35.87
C SER A 315 5.62 7.25 35.06
N LYS A 316 5.57 7.84 33.87
CA LYS A 316 4.42 7.71 32.95
C LYS A 316 4.25 6.26 32.49
N MET A 317 5.34 5.60 32.11
CA MET A 317 5.31 4.23 31.63
C MET A 317 4.80 3.25 32.70
N ASN A 318 5.25 3.42 33.94
CA ASN A 318 4.74 2.69 35.09
C ASN A 318 3.23 2.89 35.27
N LYS A 319 2.76 4.14 35.29
CA LYS A 319 1.32 4.47 35.46
C LYS A 319 0.47 3.79 34.39
N ILE A 320 0.90 3.81 33.14
CA ILE A 320 0.20 3.20 31.99
C ILE A 320 0.05 1.69 32.17
N PHE A 321 1.11 1.00 32.60
CA PHE A 321 1.11 -0.46 32.74
C PHE A 321 0.71 -0.99 34.13
N MET A 322 0.36 -0.14 35.09
CA MET A 322 -0.13 -0.55 36.41
C MET A 322 -1.26 -1.62 36.34
N PRO A 323 -2.27 -1.50 35.47
CA PRO A 323 -3.32 -2.53 35.35
C PRO A 323 -2.77 -3.89 34.90
N VAL A 324 -1.85 -3.88 33.93
CA VAL A 324 -1.19 -5.09 33.40
C VAL A 324 -0.35 -5.75 34.48
N LYS A 325 0.43 -4.97 35.24
CA LYS A 325 1.26 -5.45 36.36
C LYS A 325 0.42 -6.12 37.45
N LYS A 326 -0.71 -5.49 37.82
CA LYS A 326 -1.64 -6.05 38.81
C LYS A 326 -2.18 -7.40 38.35
N ILE A 327 -2.64 -7.50 37.10
CA ILE A 327 -3.21 -8.74 36.55
C ILE A 327 -2.12 -9.82 36.37
N ALA A 328 -0.94 -9.44 35.88
CA ALA A 328 0.19 -10.35 35.72
C ALA A 328 0.60 -10.99 37.05
N SER A 329 0.63 -10.22 38.14
CA SER A 329 0.95 -10.75 39.48
C SER A 329 -0.04 -11.81 39.99
N THR A 330 -1.30 -11.75 39.54
CA THR A 330 -2.32 -12.75 39.90
C THR A 330 -2.18 -14.06 39.12
N ARG A 331 -1.58 -14.03 37.92
CA ARG A 331 -1.30 -15.22 37.12
C ARG A 331 0.06 -15.81 37.52
N LYS A 332 0.05 -16.96 38.21
CA LYS A 332 1.25 -17.73 38.58
C LYS A 332 1.95 -18.40 37.38
N SER A 333 2.27 -17.64 36.33
CA SER A 333 2.98 -18.12 35.13
C SER A 333 4.36 -17.50 35.04
N LYS A 334 5.41 -18.35 34.99
CA LYS A 334 6.80 -17.90 34.84
C LYS A 334 7.01 -17.09 33.55
N ARG A 335 6.32 -17.46 32.45
CA ARG A 335 6.44 -16.79 31.15
C ARG A 335 5.90 -15.35 31.18
N ILE A 336 4.79 -15.13 31.89
CA ILE A 336 4.20 -13.79 32.07
C ILE A 336 5.08 -12.94 32.99
N ALA A 337 5.61 -13.54 34.06
CA ALA A 337 6.52 -12.87 34.98
C ALA A 337 7.79 -12.37 34.27
N SER A 338 8.41 -13.20 33.42
CA SER A 338 9.56 -12.77 32.61
C SER A 338 9.20 -11.65 31.62
N ALA A 339 8.07 -11.74 30.93
CA ALA A 339 7.64 -10.74 29.94
C ALA A 339 7.19 -9.40 30.54
N THR A 340 6.97 -9.34 31.86
CA THR A 340 6.57 -8.13 32.59
C THR A 340 7.64 -7.65 33.56
N GLN A 341 8.79 -8.31 33.62
CA GLN A 341 9.88 -7.97 34.53
C GLN A 341 10.44 -6.57 34.27
N TRP A 342 10.59 -6.20 32.99
CA TRP A 342 11.08 -4.88 32.57
C TRP A 342 10.21 -3.72 33.09
N LEU A 343 8.91 -3.95 33.35
CA LEU A 343 8.02 -2.96 33.97
C LEU A 343 8.32 -2.69 35.45
N ASN A 344 9.26 -3.41 36.04
CA ASN A 344 9.81 -3.12 37.38
C ASN A 344 11.18 -2.42 37.31
N GLU A 345 11.82 -2.44 36.14
CA GLU A 345 13.19 -1.93 35.91
C GLU A 345 13.20 -0.48 35.39
N PHE A 346 12.05 0.04 34.97
CA PHE A 346 11.76 1.47 34.78
C PHE A 346 11.06 2.01 36.02
#